data_AF-A0A941DCE9-F1
#
_entry.id   AF-A0A941DCE9-F1
#
_cell.length_a   1.000
_cell.length_b   1.000
_cell.length_c   1.000
_cell.angle_alpha   90.00
_cell.angle_beta   90.00
_cell.angle_gamma   90.00
#
_symmetry.space_group_name_H-M   'P 1'
#
loop_
_entity.id
_entity.type
_entity.pdbx_description
1 polymer ?
#
loop_
_entity_poly.entity_id
_entity_poly.type
_entity_poly.pdbx_seq_one_letter_code
_entity_poly.pdbx_strand_id
1 'polypeptide(L)'
;MTRTGLDRPTEKALRSLDPAPSAPDAPRRARADAVLERVLREHGVDRSRVGSPSDGAGPGRRRVRGRRRLVLATLAAASSVALVVLPTLGGDDVAYAGWTAAPQDPSTPDQVSAAASCRDTLAEHLDAAGSETGQLTASAVRSAGLVLAEDRGPWTLVVLAGDPGLSGVCVLERPGWFGRLTVFASAAADGGSGPGPRDVLASGVGGGSSGEGISVATGTVGEEVAAVTLHTSAGDVEATVHDGRLAAWWPGDPGRERSIPTTVTFSDGTSRSGTF
;
A
#
# COMPACT_ATOMS: atom_id res chain seq x y z
N MET A 1 -10.18 0.76 -38.56
CA MET A 1 -9.87 1.93 -37.71
C MET A 1 -8.37 2.14 -37.73
N THR A 2 -7.90 3.12 -38.49
CA THR A 2 -6.48 3.45 -38.66
C THR A 2 -6.02 4.32 -37.50
N ARG A 3 -4.93 3.89 -36.86
CA ARG A 3 -4.24 4.55 -35.74
C ARG A 3 -3.83 5.97 -36.17
N THR A 4 -4.46 6.99 -35.62
CA THR A 4 -4.06 8.39 -35.83
C THR A 4 -2.70 8.60 -35.17
N GLY A 5 -1.66 8.83 -35.98
CA GLY A 5 -0.38 9.31 -35.49
C GLY A 5 -0.53 10.71 -34.90
N LEU A 6 0.27 11.01 -33.89
CA LEU A 6 0.39 12.36 -33.33
C LEU A 6 0.82 13.32 -34.44
N ASP A 7 0.34 14.57 -34.39
CA ASP A 7 0.81 15.59 -35.32
C ASP A 7 2.28 15.94 -35.04
N ARG A 8 2.98 16.44 -36.07
CA ARG A 8 4.41 16.77 -35.97
C ARG A 8 4.73 17.78 -34.85
N PRO A 9 3.91 18.81 -34.59
CA PRO A 9 4.11 19.71 -33.46
C PRO A 9 4.10 18.98 -32.12
N THR A 10 3.11 18.13 -31.86
CA THR A 10 3.02 17.34 -30.61
C THR A 10 4.17 16.35 -30.49
N GLU A 11 4.54 15.66 -31.56
CA GLU A 11 5.69 14.76 -31.55
C GLU A 11 7.00 15.52 -31.22
N LYS A 12 7.18 16.72 -31.76
CA LYS A 12 8.35 17.57 -31.48
C LYS A 12 8.35 18.08 -30.04
N ALA A 13 7.20 18.46 -29.50
CA ALA A 13 7.05 18.88 -28.12
C ALA A 13 7.38 17.72 -27.15
N LEU A 14 6.86 16.53 -27.41
CA LEU A 14 7.15 15.34 -26.60
C LEU A 14 8.64 14.96 -26.63
N ARG A 15 9.29 15.00 -27.80
CA ARG A 15 10.74 14.77 -27.91
C ARG A 15 11.57 15.82 -27.17
N SER A 16 11.06 17.04 -27.00
CA SER A 16 11.76 18.09 -26.24
C SER A 16 11.64 17.92 -24.72
N LEU A 17 10.68 17.12 -24.27
CA LEU A 17 10.46 16.77 -22.86
C LEU A 17 11.16 15.47 -22.47
N ASP A 18 11.72 14.73 -23.42
CA ASP A 18 12.50 13.52 -23.15
C ASP A 18 13.91 13.92 -22.66
N PRO A 19 14.25 13.71 -21.37
CA PRO A 19 15.57 14.02 -20.86
C PRO A 19 16.64 13.03 -21.35
N ALA A 20 16.26 11.99 -22.10
CA ALA A 20 17.20 11.04 -22.67
C ALA A 20 18.13 11.75 -23.66
N PRO A 21 19.46 11.64 -23.50
CA PRO A 21 20.39 12.22 -24.44
C PRO A 21 20.19 11.61 -25.84
N SER A 22 20.30 12.44 -26.87
CA SER A 22 20.37 11.98 -28.26
C SER A 22 21.46 10.91 -28.39
N ALA A 23 21.13 9.77 -29.00
CA ALA A 23 21.96 8.59 -29.25
C ALA A 23 23.33 8.54 -28.54
N PRO A 24 23.56 7.61 -27.60
CA PRO A 24 24.80 7.56 -26.83
C PRO A 24 26.06 7.48 -27.71
N ASP A 25 27.12 8.18 -27.29
CA ASP A 25 28.43 8.05 -27.91
C ASP A 25 28.93 6.59 -27.85
N ALA A 26 29.91 6.25 -28.70
CA ALA A 26 30.40 4.87 -28.79
C ALA A 26 30.89 4.29 -27.44
N PRO A 27 31.59 5.06 -26.58
CA PRO A 27 31.98 4.59 -25.25
C PRO A 27 30.79 4.29 -24.33
N ARG A 28 29.75 5.14 -24.33
CA ARG A 28 28.56 4.94 -23.50
C ARG A 28 27.70 3.78 -24.00
N ARG A 29 27.64 3.54 -25.32
CA ARG A 29 27.04 2.32 -25.90
C ARG A 29 27.74 1.05 -25.44
N ALA A 30 29.07 1.01 -25.54
CA ALA A 30 29.84 -0.16 -25.11
C ALA A 30 29.64 -0.48 -23.61
N ARG A 31 29.51 0.56 -22.76
CA ARG A 31 29.19 0.38 -21.34
C ARG A 31 27.77 -0.14 -21.13
N ALA A 32 26.78 0.38 -21.86
CA ALA A 32 25.39 -0.08 -21.79
C ALA A 32 25.28 -1.56 -22.21
N ASP A 33 25.95 -1.95 -23.30
CA ASP A 33 25.97 -3.33 -23.79
C ASP A 33 26.62 -4.27 -22.75
N ALA A 34 27.71 -3.84 -22.11
CA ALA A 34 28.37 -4.63 -21.07
C ALA A 34 27.52 -4.78 -19.79
N VAL A 35 26.67 -3.80 -19.45
CA VAL A 35 25.71 -3.91 -18.35
C VAL A 35 24.57 -4.85 -18.73
N LEU A 36 24.03 -4.74 -19.94
CA LEU A 36 22.98 -5.61 -20.45
C LEU A 36 23.43 -7.08 -20.44
N GLU A 37 24.61 -7.38 -20.97
CA GLU A 37 25.17 -8.74 -20.99
C GLU A 37 25.44 -9.31 -19.59
N ARG A 38 25.64 -8.45 -18.58
CA ARG A 38 25.76 -8.88 -17.18
C ARG A 38 24.41 -9.25 -16.59
N VAL A 39 23.41 -8.39 -16.77
CA VAL A 39 22.04 -8.63 -16.30
C VAL A 39 21.47 -9.90 -16.92
N LEU A 40 21.67 -10.12 -18.22
CA LEU A 40 21.20 -11.31 -18.91
C LEU A 40 21.86 -12.60 -18.40
N ARG A 41 23.16 -12.55 -18.02
CA ARG A 41 23.82 -13.70 -17.37
C ARG A 41 23.31 -13.95 -15.96
N GLU A 42 23.12 -12.91 -15.16
CA GLU A 42 22.65 -13.03 -13.77
C GLU A 42 21.23 -13.59 -13.70
N HIS A 43 20.38 -13.30 -14.68
CA HIS A 43 18.98 -13.74 -14.73
C HIS A 43 18.76 -15.02 -15.55
N GLY A 44 19.83 -15.69 -15.99
CA GLY A 44 19.73 -16.99 -16.66
C GLY A 44 18.93 -16.99 -17.98
N VAL A 45 18.80 -15.83 -18.65
CA VAL A 45 18.12 -15.71 -19.93
C VAL A 45 19.06 -16.21 -21.02
N ASP A 46 19.07 -17.54 -21.22
CA ASP A 46 19.78 -18.17 -22.32
C ASP A 46 19.02 -17.93 -23.63
N ARG A 47 19.55 -17.04 -24.49
CA ARG A 47 19.01 -16.78 -25.84
C ARG A 47 18.98 -18.04 -26.73
N SER A 48 19.57 -19.15 -26.29
CA SER A 48 19.62 -20.43 -27.01
C SER A 48 18.36 -21.29 -26.87
N ARG A 49 17.32 -20.85 -26.14
CA ARG A 49 16.10 -21.65 -25.88
C ARG A 49 14.81 -21.17 -26.55
N VAL A 50 14.90 -20.51 -27.69
CA VAL A 50 13.74 -20.36 -28.60
C VAL A 50 14.02 -21.18 -29.85
N GLY A 51 13.61 -22.45 -29.83
CA GLY A 51 13.76 -23.35 -30.97
C GLY A 51 13.40 -24.81 -30.69
N SER A 52 12.15 -25.15 -31.04
CA SER A 52 11.60 -26.48 -31.37
C SER A 52 11.09 -27.40 -30.24
N PRO A 53 9.87 -27.97 -30.43
CA PRO A 53 9.27 -28.95 -29.53
C PRO A 53 9.80 -30.35 -29.86
N SER A 54 10.14 -31.13 -28.84
CA SER A 54 10.31 -32.59 -28.98
C SER A 54 9.98 -33.28 -27.67
N ASP A 55 9.09 -34.25 -27.79
CA ASP A 55 8.63 -35.21 -26.80
C ASP A 55 9.77 -35.92 -26.07
N GLY A 56 9.54 -36.32 -24.82
CA GLY A 56 10.34 -37.38 -24.21
C GLY A 56 10.44 -37.37 -22.70
N ALA A 57 9.49 -38.05 -22.06
CA ALA A 57 9.69 -39.01 -20.96
C ALA A 57 10.63 -38.69 -19.76
N GLY A 58 10.04 -38.71 -18.55
CA GLY A 58 10.71 -39.25 -17.36
C GLY A 58 10.40 -38.55 -16.03
N PRO A 59 9.68 -39.19 -15.08
CA PRO A 59 9.35 -38.60 -13.78
C PRO A 59 10.44 -38.88 -12.74
N GLY A 60 11.26 -37.87 -12.41
CA GLY A 60 12.28 -37.94 -11.37
C GLY A 60 11.78 -37.56 -9.98
N ARG A 61 11.09 -38.47 -9.29
CA ARG A 61 10.76 -38.33 -7.85
C ARG A 61 12.05 -38.34 -7.01
N ARG A 62 12.37 -37.24 -6.32
CA ARG A 62 13.32 -37.26 -5.20
C ARG A 62 12.58 -37.12 -3.87
N ARG A 63 12.47 -38.26 -3.18
CA ARG A 63 12.09 -38.35 -1.76
C ARG A 63 13.29 -37.94 -0.91
N VAL A 64 13.11 -37.04 0.05
CA VAL A 64 13.96 -36.99 1.24
C VAL A 64 13.05 -36.98 2.47
N ARG A 65 13.21 -38.03 3.26
CA ARG A 65 12.52 -38.31 4.52
C ARG A 65 13.37 -37.80 5.69
N GLY A 66 12.68 -37.36 6.75
CA GLY A 66 13.14 -37.40 8.14
C GLY A 66 13.72 -36.08 8.67
N ARG A 67 13.51 -35.66 9.92
CA ARG A 67 12.92 -36.31 11.09
C ARG A 67 12.61 -35.22 12.14
N ARG A 68 11.44 -35.34 12.77
CA ARG A 68 10.93 -34.71 14.01
C ARG A 68 11.98 -34.20 15.00
N ARG A 69 11.70 -33.04 15.64
CA ARG A 69 11.59 -32.90 17.11
C ARG A 69 10.53 -31.85 17.45
N LEU A 70 9.46 -32.30 18.12
CA LEU A 70 8.44 -31.48 18.79
C LEU A 70 8.94 -31.15 20.19
N VAL A 71 8.89 -29.87 20.59
CA VAL A 71 8.90 -29.46 21.99
C VAL A 71 7.62 -28.67 22.21
N LEU A 72 6.72 -29.27 23.00
CA LEU A 72 5.50 -28.65 23.53
C LEU A 72 5.89 -27.77 24.71
N ALA A 73 5.52 -26.49 24.66
CA ALA A 73 5.39 -25.64 25.82
C ALA A 73 4.06 -24.89 25.72
N THR A 74 3.12 -25.27 26.57
CA THR A 74 1.81 -24.66 26.78
C THR A 74 1.96 -23.37 27.58
N LEU A 75 1.37 -22.26 27.11
CA LEU A 75 1.00 -21.12 27.94
C LEU A 75 -0.21 -20.39 27.32
N ALA A 76 -1.22 -20.25 28.17
CA ALA A 76 -2.44 -19.43 28.19
C ALA A 76 -2.91 -18.63 26.96
N ALA A 77 -4.24 -18.62 26.80
CA ALA A 77 -5.03 -18.07 25.71
C ALA A 77 -4.83 -16.57 25.45
N ALA A 78 -4.51 -16.25 24.19
CA ALA A 78 -5.09 -15.14 23.44
C ALA A 78 -5.40 -15.71 22.05
N SER A 79 -6.67 -15.71 21.66
CA SER A 79 -7.15 -16.23 20.38
C SER A 79 -6.62 -15.39 19.23
N SER A 80 -5.40 -15.70 18.78
CA SER A 80 -4.87 -15.32 17.49
C SER A 80 -5.21 -16.45 16.53
N VAL A 81 -6.18 -16.22 15.65
CA VAL A 81 -6.33 -17.06 14.45
C VAL A 81 -5.14 -16.74 13.57
N ALA A 82 -4.02 -17.42 13.82
CA ALA A 82 -2.83 -17.34 12.98
C ALA A 82 -3.10 -18.11 11.69
N LEU A 83 -3.80 -17.45 10.75
CA LEU A 83 -3.87 -17.89 9.37
C LEU A 83 -2.48 -17.70 8.77
N VAL A 84 -1.76 -18.81 8.56
CA VAL A 84 -0.49 -18.81 7.81
C VAL A 84 -0.85 -18.57 6.35
N VAL A 85 -0.95 -17.30 5.97
CA VAL A 85 -1.09 -16.89 4.57
C VAL A 85 0.29 -17.05 3.92
N LEU A 86 0.43 -18.11 3.11
CA LEU A 86 1.58 -18.26 2.22
C LEU A 86 1.51 -17.12 1.18
N PRO A 87 2.57 -16.30 1.00
CA PRO A 87 2.56 -15.29 -0.04
C PRO A 87 2.49 -15.99 -1.39
N THR A 88 1.37 -15.84 -2.09
CA THR A 88 1.27 -16.15 -3.51
C THR A 88 2.11 -15.12 -4.25
N LEU A 89 3.31 -15.54 -4.65
CA LEU A 89 4.21 -14.78 -5.51
C LEU A 89 3.50 -14.47 -6.83
N GLY A 90 3.07 -13.23 -6.99
CA GLY A 90 2.52 -12.70 -8.23
C GLY A 90 2.83 -11.21 -8.35
N GLY A 91 3.81 -10.87 -9.17
CA GLY A 91 4.17 -9.49 -9.54
C GLY A 91 5.67 -9.23 -9.45
N ASP A 92 6.36 -9.19 -10.60
CA ASP A 92 7.76 -8.77 -10.73
C ASP A 92 7.92 -7.23 -10.67
N ASP A 93 7.25 -6.58 -9.72
CA ASP A 93 7.27 -5.13 -9.51
C ASP A 93 7.57 -4.88 -8.01
N VAL A 94 8.58 -4.05 -7.74
CA VAL A 94 9.41 -4.08 -6.51
C VAL A 94 9.06 -2.99 -5.51
N ALA A 95 8.19 -2.04 -5.86
CA ALA A 95 7.67 -1.11 -4.87
C ALA A 95 6.72 -1.89 -3.96
N TYR A 96 6.86 -1.70 -2.66
CA TYR A 96 6.07 -2.44 -1.67
C TYR A 96 6.47 -3.91 -1.43
N ALA A 97 7.67 -4.32 -1.84
CA ALA A 97 8.24 -5.63 -1.50
C ALA A 97 8.28 -5.87 0.03
N GLY A 98 7.50 -6.85 0.50
CA GLY A 98 7.35 -7.15 1.93
C GLY A 98 6.07 -6.61 2.57
N TRP A 99 5.17 -6.01 1.79
CA TRP A 99 3.84 -5.61 2.27
C TRP A 99 3.03 -6.84 2.67
N THR A 100 2.16 -6.67 3.66
CA THR A 100 1.26 -7.71 4.16
C THR A 100 -0.16 -7.20 4.22
N ALA A 101 -1.13 -8.06 3.90
CA ALA A 101 -2.55 -7.69 3.92
C ALA A 101 -3.13 -7.55 5.34
N ALA A 102 -2.51 -8.24 6.31
CA ALA A 102 -2.86 -8.14 7.72
C ALA A 102 -2.03 -7.05 8.39
N PRO A 103 -2.64 -6.20 9.24
CA PRO A 103 -1.95 -5.17 9.98
C PRO A 103 -1.22 -5.72 11.20
N GLN A 104 -0.21 -4.98 11.64
CA GLN A 104 0.52 -5.23 12.89
C GLN A 104 0.58 -3.96 13.73
N ASP A 105 0.62 -4.09 15.05
CA ASP A 105 0.77 -2.93 15.92
C ASP A 105 2.24 -2.45 15.94
N PRO A 106 2.53 -1.21 15.47
CA PRO A 106 3.85 -0.61 15.64
C PRO A 106 4.18 -0.37 17.12
N SER A 107 5.47 -0.27 17.44
CA SER A 107 5.91 0.11 18.78
C SER A 107 5.43 1.52 19.14
N THR A 108 5.17 1.82 20.42
CA THR A 108 4.75 3.17 20.84
C THR A 108 5.71 4.28 20.37
N PRO A 109 7.06 4.11 20.44
CA PRO A 109 7.98 5.09 19.85
C PRO A 109 7.78 5.28 18.34
N ASP A 110 7.56 4.21 17.58
CA ASP A 110 7.33 4.28 16.13
C ASP A 110 6.02 4.97 15.80
N GLN A 111 4.96 4.70 16.56
CA GLN A 111 3.67 5.39 16.46
C GLN A 111 3.82 6.91 16.62
N VAL A 112 4.49 7.33 17.71
CA VAL A 112 4.70 8.75 18.01
C VAL A 112 5.54 9.42 16.92
N SER A 113 6.60 8.76 16.46
CA SER A 113 7.46 9.27 15.38
C SER A 113 6.69 9.39 14.06
N ALA A 114 5.94 8.36 13.67
CA ALA A 114 5.17 8.36 12.43
C ALA A 114 4.05 9.40 12.47
N ALA A 115 3.37 9.57 13.61
CA ALA A 115 2.35 10.60 13.80
C ALA A 115 2.92 12.02 13.72
N ALA A 116 4.13 12.25 14.24
CA ALA A 116 4.82 13.53 14.07
C ALA A 116 5.14 13.80 12.59
N SER A 117 5.78 12.85 11.90
CA SER A 117 6.09 13.00 10.47
C SER A 117 4.85 13.20 9.61
N CYS A 118 3.73 12.52 9.92
CA CYS A 118 2.48 12.70 9.22
C CYS A 118 1.91 14.12 9.40
N ARG A 119 1.91 14.63 10.64
CA ARG A 119 1.48 16.01 10.93
C ARG A 119 2.34 17.03 10.21
N ASP A 120 3.66 16.86 10.25
CA ASP A 120 4.61 17.78 9.60
C ASP A 120 4.38 17.79 8.08
N THR A 121 4.31 16.61 7.45
CA THR A 121 4.06 16.49 6.00
C THR A 121 2.74 17.15 5.59
N LEU A 122 1.65 16.85 6.30
CA LEU A 122 0.33 17.41 5.99
C LEU A 122 0.28 18.92 6.21
N ALA A 123 0.91 19.42 7.27
CA ALA A 123 0.96 20.84 7.57
C ALA A 123 1.77 21.60 6.52
N GLU A 124 2.93 21.06 6.10
CA GLU A 124 3.74 21.62 5.02
C GLU A 124 2.97 21.68 3.69
N HIS A 125 2.22 20.63 3.34
CA HIS A 125 1.37 20.63 2.14
C HIS A 125 0.30 21.72 2.20
N LEU A 126 -0.35 21.91 3.35
CA LEU A 126 -1.36 22.96 3.53
C LEU A 126 -0.76 24.37 3.51
N ASP A 127 0.41 24.55 4.13
CA ASP A 127 1.15 25.81 4.10
C ASP A 127 1.57 26.16 2.66
N ALA A 128 2.02 25.16 1.88
CA ALA A 128 2.38 25.33 0.46
C ALA A 128 1.17 25.60 -0.45
N ALA A 129 0.01 25.01 -0.15
CA ALA A 129 -1.23 25.20 -0.90
C ALA A 129 -1.86 26.58 -0.70
N GLY A 130 -1.44 27.35 0.33
CA GLY A 130 -1.90 28.72 0.57
C GLY A 130 -3.34 28.84 1.07
N SER A 131 -3.79 27.95 1.96
CA SER A 131 -5.18 27.91 2.43
C SER A 131 -5.48 29.01 3.48
N GLU A 132 -6.08 30.13 3.06
CA GLU A 132 -6.48 31.22 3.97
C GLU A 132 -7.93 31.13 4.50
N THR A 133 -8.78 30.24 3.96
CA THR A 133 -10.20 30.18 4.35
C THR A 133 -10.76 28.75 4.31
N GLY A 134 -10.55 27.98 5.38
CA GLY A 134 -11.17 26.66 5.53
C GLY A 134 -11.01 26.05 6.92
N GLN A 135 -11.84 25.05 7.26
CA GLN A 135 -11.73 24.24 8.49
C GLN A 135 -10.43 23.42 8.54
N LEU A 136 -9.74 23.25 7.41
CA LEU A 136 -8.49 22.52 7.30
C LEU A 136 -7.31 23.50 7.24
N THR A 137 -6.64 23.70 8.37
CA THR A 137 -5.46 24.56 8.50
C THR A 137 -4.24 23.74 8.95
N ALA A 138 -3.04 24.24 8.63
CA ALA A 138 -1.80 23.61 9.09
C ALA A 138 -1.71 23.57 10.63
N SER A 139 -2.25 24.57 11.33
CA SER A 139 -2.34 24.55 12.80
C SER A 139 -3.28 23.46 13.32
N ALA A 140 -4.45 23.27 12.68
CA ALA A 140 -5.40 22.22 13.04
C ALA A 140 -4.78 20.83 12.86
N VAL A 141 -4.07 20.59 11.75
CA VAL A 141 -3.31 19.35 11.52
C VAL A 141 -2.23 19.14 12.58
N ARG A 142 -1.45 20.18 12.91
CA ARG A 142 -0.38 20.08 13.93
C ARG A 142 -0.92 19.71 15.31
N SER A 143 -2.15 20.12 15.64
CA SER A 143 -2.85 19.76 16.88
C SER A 143 -3.62 18.44 16.83
N ALA A 144 -3.74 17.80 15.66
CA ALA A 144 -4.50 16.56 15.52
C ALA A 144 -3.87 15.44 16.35
N GLY A 145 -4.73 14.66 17.03
CA GLY A 145 -4.33 13.49 17.80
C GLY A 145 -4.10 12.28 16.89
N LEU A 146 -3.19 11.40 17.30
CA LEU A 146 -3.07 10.07 16.74
C LEU A 146 -4.29 9.24 17.17
N VAL A 147 -5.01 8.65 16.20
CA VAL A 147 -6.14 7.74 16.48
C VAL A 147 -5.77 6.30 16.20
N LEU A 148 -5.00 6.06 15.13
CA LEU A 148 -4.65 4.73 14.67
C LEU A 148 -3.28 4.77 14.00
N ALA A 149 -2.44 3.78 14.30
CA ALA A 149 -1.24 3.48 13.52
C ALA A 149 -1.07 1.97 13.40
N GLU A 150 -0.71 1.51 12.21
CA GLU A 150 -0.46 0.09 11.91
C GLU A 150 0.78 -0.05 11.02
N ASP A 151 1.48 -1.17 11.15
CA ASP A 151 2.57 -1.58 10.26
C ASP A 151 2.09 -2.67 9.31
N ARG A 152 2.52 -2.57 8.05
CA ARG A 152 2.43 -3.65 7.05
C ARG A 152 3.80 -3.77 6.41
N GLY A 153 4.60 -4.74 6.85
CA GLY A 153 6.00 -4.84 6.42
C GLY A 153 6.83 -3.61 6.84
N PRO A 154 7.60 -2.98 5.93
CA PRO A 154 8.36 -1.77 6.22
C PRO A 154 7.57 -0.46 6.18
N TRP A 155 6.24 -0.46 6.05
CA TRP A 155 5.45 0.77 6.02
C TRP A 155 4.53 0.88 7.23
N THR A 156 4.35 2.12 7.69
CA THR A 156 3.44 2.49 8.77
C THR A 156 2.32 3.35 8.19
N LEU A 157 1.07 2.92 8.33
CA LEU A 157 -0.09 3.76 8.10
C LEU A 157 -0.45 4.50 9.39
N VAL A 158 -0.82 5.78 9.27
CA VAL A 158 -1.21 6.65 10.38
C VAL A 158 -2.52 7.32 10.05
N VAL A 159 -3.45 7.33 11.00
CA VAL A 159 -4.66 8.16 10.98
C VAL A 159 -4.64 9.14 12.14
N LEU A 160 -4.82 10.40 11.79
CA LEU A 160 -4.96 11.52 12.71
C LEU A 160 -6.41 11.98 12.74
N ALA A 161 -6.87 12.47 13.88
CA ALA A 161 -8.14 13.18 13.99
C ALA A 161 -8.01 14.45 14.84
N GLY A 162 -8.79 15.47 14.50
CA GLY A 162 -8.83 16.73 15.24
C GLY A 162 -10.18 17.43 15.11
N ASP A 163 -10.36 18.50 15.88
CA ASP A 163 -11.63 19.23 15.91
C ASP A 163 -11.68 20.44 14.96
N PRO A 164 -12.86 20.75 14.39
CA PRO A 164 -14.07 19.92 14.35
C PRO A 164 -14.07 19.05 13.08
N GLY A 165 -13.78 17.75 13.24
CA GLY A 165 -13.95 16.74 12.18
C GLY A 165 -12.76 16.51 11.24
N LEU A 166 -11.59 17.08 11.54
CA LEU A 166 -10.38 16.83 10.76
C LEU A 166 -10.03 15.33 10.80
N SER A 167 -9.74 14.75 9.64
CA SER A 167 -9.11 13.45 9.48
C SER A 167 -7.89 13.58 8.59
N GLY A 168 -6.72 13.16 9.08
CA GLY A 168 -5.49 13.07 8.31
C GLY A 168 -5.09 11.61 8.15
N VAL A 169 -4.55 11.23 7.00
CA VAL A 169 -4.02 9.89 6.76
C VAL A 169 -2.68 9.99 6.06
N CYS A 170 -1.72 9.20 6.51
CA CYS A 170 -0.44 9.04 5.85
C CYS A 170 -0.06 7.57 5.75
N VAL A 171 0.68 7.22 4.69
CA VAL A 171 1.45 5.97 4.62
C VAL A 171 2.91 6.36 4.49
N LEU A 172 3.73 5.87 5.42
CA LEU A 172 5.13 6.22 5.54
C LEU A 172 5.98 4.96 5.48
N GLU A 173 7.07 4.99 4.73
CA GLU A 173 8.09 3.96 4.85
C GLU A 173 8.82 4.12 6.20
N ARG A 174 9.28 3.01 6.79
CA ARG A 174 10.11 3.04 8.00
C ARG A 174 11.39 3.83 7.71
N PRO A 175 11.92 4.56 8.72
CA PRO A 175 13.05 5.44 8.51
C PRO A 175 14.28 4.64 8.06
N GLY A 176 14.84 5.05 6.91
CA GLY A 176 16.11 4.57 6.41
C GLY A 176 17.23 5.58 6.65
N TRP A 177 18.33 5.42 5.92
CA TRP A 177 19.48 6.33 5.96
C TRP A 177 19.17 7.77 5.55
N PHE A 178 18.09 8.00 4.80
CA PHE A 178 17.61 9.32 4.40
C PHE A 178 16.48 9.86 5.28
N GLY A 179 16.18 9.19 6.39
CA GLY A 179 15.00 9.48 7.20
C GLY A 179 13.74 8.78 6.68
N ARG A 180 12.59 9.29 7.10
CA ARG A 180 11.27 8.70 6.82
C ARG A 180 10.70 9.32 5.53
N LEU A 181 10.21 8.48 4.61
CA LEU A 181 9.55 8.93 3.38
C LEU A 181 8.04 8.77 3.53
N THR A 182 7.30 9.85 3.30
CA THR A 182 5.83 9.80 3.18
C THR A 182 5.46 9.48 1.74
N VAL A 183 4.86 8.30 1.50
CA VAL A 183 4.46 7.84 0.15
C VAL A 183 3.03 8.23 -0.19
N PHE A 184 2.21 8.50 0.83
CA PHE A 184 0.87 9.04 0.68
C PHE A 184 0.55 9.93 1.88
N ALA A 185 -0.11 11.05 1.62
CA ALA A 185 -0.65 11.94 2.64
C ALA A 185 -1.92 12.61 2.12
N SER A 186 -2.99 12.56 2.90
CA SER A 186 -4.25 13.26 2.60
C SER A 186 -4.89 13.75 3.89
N ALA A 187 -5.61 14.86 3.82
CA ALA A 187 -6.41 15.34 4.93
C ALA A 187 -7.75 15.86 4.43
N ALA A 188 -8.79 15.61 5.21
CA ALA A 188 -10.16 16.02 4.97
C ALA A 188 -10.77 16.58 6.26
N ALA A 189 -11.86 17.33 6.11
CA ALA A 189 -12.71 17.72 7.23
C ALA A 189 -14.07 17.05 7.03
N ASP A 190 -14.42 16.15 7.94
CA ASP A 190 -15.69 15.42 7.95
C ASP A 190 -16.71 16.19 8.80
N GLY A 191 -17.84 16.57 8.20
CA GLY A 191 -18.96 17.24 8.89
C GLY A 191 -20.15 16.33 9.20
N GLY A 192 -19.97 15.01 9.10
CA GLY A 192 -21.06 14.03 9.20
C GLY A 192 -21.47 13.70 10.62
N SER A 193 -22.74 13.29 10.79
CA SER A 193 -23.19 12.55 11.95
C SER A 193 -22.45 11.21 12.05
N GLY A 194 -22.07 10.81 13.27
CA GLY A 194 -21.37 9.54 13.50
C GLY A 194 -22.15 8.30 13.03
N PRO A 195 -21.47 7.17 12.82
CA PRO A 195 -22.09 5.92 12.37
C PRO A 195 -23.06 5.37 13.42
N GLY A 196 -24.12 4.67 12.97
CA GLY A 196 -24.90 3.81 13.86
C GLY A 196 -24.06 2.61 14.35
N PRO A 197 -24.54 1.83 15.35
CA PRO A 197 -23.72 0.81 16.03
C PRO A 197 -23.10 -0.25 15.10
N ARG A 198 -23.79 -0.57 13.99
CA ARG A 198 -23.34 -1.56 12.99
C ARG A 198 -22.98 -0.93 11.64
N ASP A 199 -22.82 0.37 11.59
CA ASP A 199 -22.54 1.07 10.34
C ASP A 199 -21.04 1.15 10.06
N VAL A 200 -20.72 1.17 8.77
CA VAL A 200 -19.38 1.43 8.24
C VAL A 200 -19.57 2.55 7.22
N LEU A 201 -18.99 3.72 7.49
CA LEU A 201 -19.10 4.89 6.63
C LEU A 201 -17.72 5.20 6.04
N ALA A 202 -17.60 5.09 4.72
CA ALA A 202 -16.40 5.47 4.00
C ALA A 202 -16.23 7.00 4.03
N SER A 203 -15.09 7.48 4.54
CA SER A 203 -14.69 8.89 4.42
C SER A 203 -14.00 9.15 3.09
N GLY A 204 -13.35 8.12 2.51
CA GLY A 204 -12.82 8.20 1.15
C GLY A 204 -11.97 7.00 0.76
N VAL A 205 -11.83 6.83 -0.55
CA VAL A 205 -10.79 6.01 -1.18
C VAL A 205 -9.88 6.97 -1.94
N GLY A 206 -8.60 6.96 -1.60
CA GLY A 206 -7.58 7.79 -2.20
C GLY A 206 -6.36 6.97 -2.56
N GLY A 207 -5.40 7.60 -3.22
CA GLY A 207 -4.16 6.92 -3.53
C GLY A 207 -3.05 7.84 -3.99
N GLY A 208 -1.82 7.38 -3.81
CA GLY A 208 -0.62 8.01 -4.31
C GLY A 208 -0.30 7.49 -5.70
N SER A 209 0.20 8.37 -6.58
CA SER A 209 0.63 8.01 -7.94
C SER A 209 2.10 7.60 -8.04
N SER A 210 2.78 7.37 -6.91
CA SER A 210 4.19 6.96 -6.93
C SER A 210 4.35 5.58 -7.56
N GLY A 211 5.05 5.51 -8.69
CA GLY A 211 5.56 4.28 -9.34
C GLY A 211 4.49 3.22 -9.65
N GLU A 212 4.14 2.42 -8.64
CA GLU A 212 3.23 1.27 -8.72
C GLU A 212 1.83 1.56 -8.16
N GLY A 213 1.64 2.75 -7.56
CA GLY A 213 0.36 3.17 -7.00
C GLY A 213 0.07 2.55 -5.64
N ILE A 214 -0.58 3.34 -4.79
CA ILE A 214 -1.10 2.88 -3.50
C ILE A 214 -2.57 3.24 -3.44
N SER A 215 -3.38 2.31 -2.95
CA SER A 215 -4.79 2.54 -2.62
C SER A 215 -4.96 2.60 -1.11
N VAL A 216 -5.71 3.57 -0.63
CA VAL A 216 -5.96 3.82 0.79
C VAL A 216 -7.46 4.01 0.98
N ALA A 217 -8.05 3.27 1.91
CA ALA A 217 -9.43 3.39 2.33
C ALA A 217 -9.48 3.86 3.78
N THR A 218 -10.25 4.90 4.07
CA THR A 218 -10.50 5.40 5.44
C THR A 218 -11.97 5.61 5.68
N GLY A 219 -12.37 5.54 6.95
CA GLY A 219 -13.76 5.73 7.34
C GLY A 219 -13.99 5.71 8.84
N THR A 220 -15.27 5.73 9.20
CA THR A 220 -15.76 5.55 10.57
C THR A 220 -16.56 4.27 10.69
N VAL A 221 -16.54 3.67 11.87
CA VAL A 221 -17.33 2.47 12.19
C VAL A 221 -18.10 2.65 13.48
N GLY A 222 -19.23 1.97 13.57
CA GLY A 222 -20.01 1.84 14.79
C GLY A 222 -19.32 0.99 15.85
N GLU A 223 -19.76 1.15 17.10
CA GLU A 223 -19.20 0.48 18.28
C GLU A 223 -19.32 -1.05 18.29
N GLU A 224 -20.23 -1.63 17.48
CA GLU A 224 -20.38 -3.08 17.37
C GLU A 224 -19.49 -3.69 16.26
N VAL A 225 -18.80 -2.88 15.47
CA VAL A 225 -17.91 -3.38 14.40
C VAL A 225 -16.58 -3.83 15.01
N ALA A 226 -16.28 -5.12 14.86
CA ALA A 226 -15.06 -5.73 15.41
C ALA A 226 -13.95 -5.89 14.36
N ALA A 227 -14.31 -6.16 13.10
CA ALA A 227 -13.36 -6.27 12.00
C ALA A 227 -14.00 -5.92 10.66
N VAL A 228 -13.19 -5.43 9.73
CA VAL A 228 -13.58 -5.17 8.34
C VAL A 228 -12.52 -5.77 7.42
N THR A 229 -12.95 -6.62 6.48
CA THR A 229 -12.10 -7.14 5.41
C THR A 229 -12.55 -6.54 4.08
N LEU A 230 -11.61 -5.99 3.32
CA LEU A 230 -11.78 -5.44 1.99
C LEU A 230 -11.34 -6.48 0.95
N HIS A 231 -12.17 -6.77 -0.03
CA HIS A 231 -11.87 -7.71 -1.11
C HIS A 231 -11.32 -6.95 -2.32
N THR A 232 -10.00 -6.77 -2.35
CA THR A 232 -9.29 -5.92 -3.32
C THR A 232 -8.63 -6.74 -4.42
N SER A 233 -8.09 -6.08 -5.44
CA SER A 233 -7.25 -6.72 -6.46
C SER A 233 -5.90 -7.23 -5.92
N ALA A 234 -5.45 -6.73 -4.76
CA ALA A 234 -4.31 -7.25 -4.01
C ALA A 234 -4.68 -8.46 -3.12
N GLY A 235 -5.94 -8.88 -3.13
CA GLY A 235 -6.50 -9.93 -2.28
C GLY A 235 -7.34 -9.38 -1.12
N ASP A 236 -7.61 -10.25 -0.16
CA ASP A 236 -8.33 -9.88 1.06
C ASP A 236 -7.42 -9.06 1.97
N VAL A 237 -7.83 -7.83 2.25
CA VAL A 237 -7.10 -6.85 3.06
C VAL A 237 -7.85 -6.60 4.35
N GLU A 238 -7.22 -6.87 5.48
CA GLU A 238 -7.81 -6.57 6.80
C GLU A 238 -7.64 -5.09 7.08
N ALA A 239 -8.72 -4.37 7.40
CA ALA A 239 -8.63 -3.00 7.86
C ALA A 239 -8.30 -2.98 9.36
N THR A 240 -7.45 -2.04 9.77
CA THR A 240 -7.32 -1.74 11.20
C THR A 240 -8.54 -0.94 11.62
N VAL A 241 -9.18 -1.39 12.71
CA VAL A 241 -10.32 -0.75 13.34
C VAL A 241 -9.93 -0.35 14.76
N HIS A 242 -9.99 0.94 15.07
CA HIS A 242 -9.64 1.47 16.39
C HIS A 242 -10.40 2.76 16.67
N ASP A 243 -10.94 2.92 17.87
CA ASP A 243 -11.65 4.12 18.34
C ASP A 243 -12.69 4.69 17.34
N GLY A 244 -13.52 3.80 16.76
CA GLY A 244 -14.56 4.20 15.79
C GLY A 244 -14.02 4.66 14.43
N ARG A 245 -12.73 4.46 14.16
CA ARG A 245 -12.09 4.70 12.86
C ARG A 245 -11.68 3.38 12.23
N LEU A 246 -11.66 3.38 10.90
CA LEU A 246 -11.08 2.31 10.10
C LEU A 246 -10.08 2.86 9.10
N ALA A 247 -9.04 2.10 8.84
CA ALA A 247 -8.13 2.37 7.73
C ALA A 247 -7.54 1.08 7.17
N ALA A 248 -7.29 1.08 5.86
CA ALA A 248 -6.57 0.03 5.17
C ALA A 248 -5.82 0.62 3.99
N TRP A 249 -4.72 -0.02 3.61
CA TRP A 249 -4.03 0.30 2.37
C TRP A 249 -3.44 -0.93 1.70
N TRP A 250 -3.34 -0.88 0.39
CA TRP A 250 -2.75 -1.95 -0.42
C TRP A 250 -2.03 -1.39 -1.65
N PRO A 251 -1.01 -2.11 -2.16
CA PRO A 251 -0.42 -1.81 -3.45
C PRO A 251 -1.46 -1.94 -4.56
N GLY A 252 -1.47 -0.98 -5.48
CA GLY A 252 -2.36 -1.02 -6.63
C GLY A 252 -2.91 0.34 -7.03
N ASP A 253 -3.46 0.37 -8.25
CA ASP A 253 -4.01 1.56 -8.87
C ASP A 253 -5.32 1.99 -8.20
N PRO A 254 -5.36 3.16 -7.53
CA PRO A 254 -6.56 3.66 -6.85
C PRO A 254 -7.74 3.91 -7.80
N GLY A 255 -7.49 4.06 -9.12
CA GLY A 255 -8.53 4.26 -10.11
C GLY A 255 -9.30 2.99 -10.49
N ARG A 256 -8.80 1.80 -10.11
CA ARG A 256 -9.40 0.50 -10.50
C ARG A 256 -10.56 0.07 -9.62
N GLU A 257 -10.59 0.50 -8.36
CA GLU A 257 -11.52 -0.02 -7.35
C GLU A 257 -12.43 1.10 -6.84
N ARG A 258 -13.48 1.41 -7.61
CA ARG A 258 -14.48 2.43 -7.25
C ARG A 258 -15.51 1.95 -6.21
N SER A 259 -15.61 0.64 -6.03
CA SER A 259 -16.45 0.00 -5.03
C SER A 259 -15.76 -1.29 -4.63
N ILE A 260 -15.48 -1.44 -3.33
CA ILE A 260 -14.69 -2.56 -2.81
C ILE A 260 -15.65 -3.46 -2.05
N PRO A 261 -15.91 -4.70 -2.48
CA PRO A 261 -16.71 -5.61 -1.67
C PRO A 261 -16.08 -5.77 -0.28
N THR A 262 -16.91 -5.78 0.75
CA THR A 262 -16.45 -5.89 2.14
C THR A 262 -17.16 -6.99 2.90
N THR A 263 -16.47 -7.54 3.87
CA THR A 263 -17.05 -8.35 4.93
C THR A 263 -16.83 -7.65 6.26
N VAL A 264 -17.92 -7.28 6.92
CA VAL A 264 -17.91 -6.66 8.25
C VAL A 264 -18.25 -7.74 9.27
N THR A 265 -17.43 -7.90 10.30
CA THR A 265 -17.68 -8.81 11.42
C THR A 265 -17.97 -7.98 12.66
N PHE A 266 -19.05 -8.32 13.35
CA PHE A 266 -19.52 -7.63 14.54
C PHE A 266 -19.03 -8.31 15.82
N SER A 267 -19.11 -7.60 16.94
CA SER A 267 -18.71 -8.08 18.27
C SER A 267 -19.49 -9.31 18.76
N ASP A 268 -20.70 -9.53 18.23
CA ASP A 268 -21.52 -10.73 18.49
C ASP A 268 -21.11 -11.96 17.65
N GLY A 269 -20.08 -11.82 16.80
CA GLY A 269 -19.57 -12.85 15.91
C GLY A 269 -20.37 -13.03 14.61
N THR A 270 -21.44 -12.25 14.39
CA THR A 270 -22.14 -12.23 13.10
C THR A 270 -21.35 -11.42 12.06
N SER A 271 -21.57 -11.71 10.78
CA SER A 271 -20.94 -10.96 9.69
C SER A 271 -21.96 -10.50 8.66
N ARG A 272 -21.67 -9.39 7.98
CA ARG A 272 -22.47 -8.84 6.89
C ARG A 272 -21.56 -8.47 5.72
N SER A 273 -21.94 -8.90 4.52
CA SER A 273 -21.32 -8.42 3.29
C SER A 273 -21.83 -7.03 2.93
N GLY A 274 -20.95 -6.20 2.39
CA GLY A 274 -21.27 -4.85 1.95
C GLY A 274 -20.33 -4.40 0.84
N THR A 275 -20.28 -3.09 0.66
CA THR A 275 -19.34 -2.43 -0.25
C THR A 275 -18.81 -1.18 0.44
N PHE A 276 -17.51 -0.96 0.33
CA PHE A 276 -16.82 0.27 0.66
C PHE A 276 -16.83 1.22 -0.53
#